data_AF-A0A497L4Y6-F1
#
_entry.id   AF-A0A497L4Y6-F1
#
_cell.length_a   1.000
_cell.length_b   1.000
_cell.length_c   1.000
_cell.angle_alpha   90.00
_cell.angle_beta   90.00
_cell.angle_gamma   90.00
#
_symmetry.space_group_name_H-M   'P 1'
#
loop_
_entity.id
_entity.type
_entity.pdbx_description
1 polymer ?
#
loop_
_entity_poly.entity_id
_entity_poly.type
_entity_poly.pdbx_seq_one_letter_code
_entity_poly.pdbx_strand_id
1 'polypeptide(L)'
;MLSINRLAYKLVEELLSEPELYRIEVSKLPCGSTVIDTGLEAPGGYAAGLMVTRIAMGGAGEAHLSYADYGGLKLPTVVVSTDHPAIALFGAQLAGWRIKAGDYTADASGPGRALALKPKKVYQKIEYKDEADVAVLLLETDRRPTDEAARFIAEKCGVDPRDLYLLLTSTTSIAGMVQISGRVVETGLFRLDVLGLDLKKVEYGVGYAPIMPVHGDWGKAMGRAEDALTYGGVTHFIVDEEEEILKELAEKAPSSTSKEYGKPSYEIYKAVNFDFTQIDPALFAPAVVGLTSLRTGATYIAGEVNPEIIKRSIAT
;
A
#
# COMPACT_ATOMS: atom_id res chain seq x y z
N MET A 1 9.43 8.12 -20.73
CA MET A 1 9.31 7.29 -19.52
C MET A 1 8.14 7.82 -18.71
N LEU A 2 7.30 6.94 -18.14
CA LEU A 2 6.20 7.33 -17.26
C LEU A 2 6.77 8.07 -16.04
N SER A 3 6.23 9.23 -15.66
CA SER A 3 6.66 9.94 -14.44
C SER A 3 5.56 9.87 -13.39
N ILE A 4 5.76 8.99 -12.40
CA ILE A 4 4.80 8.74 -11.33
C ILE A 4 4.66 9.92 -10.36
N ASN A 5 5.68 10.77 -10.20
CA ASN A 5 5.55 11.99 -9.41
C ASN A 5 4.64 13.01 -10.10
N ARG A 6 4.81 13.22 -11.41
CA ARG A 6 3.95 14.14 -12.18
C ARG A 6 2.50 13.64 -12.27
N LEU A 7 2.29 12.34 -12.38
CA LEU A 7 0.94 11.76 -12.37
C LEU A 7 0.28 11.87 -11.00
N ALA A 8 0.97 11.49 -9.94
CA ALA A 8 0.45 11.67 -8.59
C ALA A 8 0.22 13.15 -8.24
N TYR A 9 1.05 14.05 -8.76
CA TYR A 9 0.87 15.49 -8.53
C TYR A 9 -0.47 16.01 -9.05
N LYS A 10 -0.94 15.53 -10.21
CA LYS A 10 -2.29 15.88 -10.73
C LYS A 10 -3.41 15.47 -9.76
N LEU A 11 -3.25 14.32 -9.11
CA LEU A 11 -4.20 13.84 -8.09
C LEU A 11 -4.10 14.67 -6.80
N VAL A 12 -2.90 15.13 -6.45
CA VAL A 12 -2.70 16.09 -5.36
C VAL A 12 -3.38 17.42 -5.69
N GLU A 13 -3.27 17.93 -6.91
CA GLU A 13 -3.97 19.15 -7.34
C GLU A 13 -5.49 19.01 -7.21
N GLU A 14 -6.06 17.88 -7.62
CA GLU A 14 -7.48 17.58 -7.43
C GLU A 14 -7.87 17.61 -5.94
N LEU A 15 -7.07 16.93 -5.11
CA LEU A 15 -7.30 16.87 -3.66
C LEU A 15 -7.19 18.25 -2.99
N LEU A 16 -6.27 19.11 -3.44
CA LEU A 16 -6.12 20.48 -2.97
C LEU A 16 -7.23 21.42 -3.45
N SER A 17 -7.90 21.10 -4.56
CA SER A 17 -8.98 21.93 -5.10
C SER A 17 -10.29 21.80 -4.32
N GLU A 18 -10.51 20.68 -3.62
CA GLU A 18 -11.75 20.39 -2.88
C GLU A 18 -11.51 19.89 -1.43
N PRO A 19 -10.82 20.63 -0.54
CA PRO A 19 -10.45 20.12 0.79
C PRO A 19 -11.63 19.71 1.67
N GLU A 20 -12.75 20.44 1.59
CA GLU A 20 -13.97 20.15 2.35
C GLU A 20 -14.63 18.84 1.91
N LEU A 21 -14.64 18.55 0.60
CA LEU A 21 -15.17 17.30 0.05
C LEU A 21 -14.41 16.09 0.57
N TYR A 22 -13.08 16.18 0.59
CA TYR A 22 -12.21 15.10 1.07
C TYR A 22 -12.06 15.12 2.61
N ARG A 23 -12.54 16.16 3.29
CA ARG A 23 -12.42 16.36 4.74
C ARG A 23 -10.96 16.30 5.22
N ILE A 24 -10.09 16.97 4.49
CA ILE A 24 -8.65 17.04 4.73
C ILE A 24 -8.25 18.40 5.32
N GLU A 25 -7.07 18.48 5.92
CA GLU A 25 -6.44 19.75 6.28
C GLU A 25 -5.15 19.95 5.48
N VAL A 26 -4.93 21.18 5.01
CA VAL A 26 -3.74 21.55 4.24
C VAL A 26 -2.99 22.65 4.97
N SER A 27 -1.67 22.48 5.10
CA SER A 27 -0.79 23.47 5.73
C SER A 27 0.54 23.56 4.99
N LYS A 28 1.29 24.63 5.23
CA LYS A 28 2.65 24.81 4.73
C LYS A 28 3.65 24.85 5.86
N LEU A 29 4.77 24.16 5.68
CA LEU A 29 5.92 24.25 6.56
C LEU A 29 6.75 25.52 6.25
N PRO A 30 7.59 26.00 7.18
CA PRO A 30 8.47 27.16 6.94
C PRO A 30 9.36 27.05 5.67
N CYS A 31 9.78 25.84 5.29
CA CYS A 31 10.55 25.57 4.08
C CYS A 31 9.72 25.68 2.78
N GLY A 32 8.39 25.75 2.88
CA GLY A 32 7.47 25.89 1.76
C GLY A 32 6.77 24.58 1.35
N SER A 33 7.18 23.43 1.90
CA SER A 33 6.53 22.14 1.61
C SER A 33 5.08 22.12 2.05
N THR A 34 4.24 21.46 1.25
CA THR A 34 2.82 21.32 1.50
C THR A 34 2.57 20.03 2.27
N VAL A 35 1.90 20.13 3.41
CA VAL A 35 1.48 19.00 4.24
C VAL A 35 -0.03 18.87 4.14
N ILE A 36 -0.47 17.66 3.81
CA ILE A 36 -1.86 17.31 3.55
C ILE A 36 -2.24 16.23 4.56
N ASP A 37 -3.00 16.59 5.57
CA ASP A 37 -3.50 15.63 6.55
C ASP A 37 -4.80 14.99 6.06
N THR A 38 -4.78 13.66 5.93
CA THR A 38 -5.92 12.87 5.45
C THR A 38 -6.54 11.97 6.52
N GLY A 39 -6.02 11.99 7.76
CA GLY A 39 -6.49 11.08 8.80
C GLY A 39 -5.70 11.05 10.10
N LEU A 40 -4.70 11.91 10.30
CA LEU A 40 -3.97 12.02 11.55
C LEU A 40 -4.78 12.86 12.55
N GLU A 41 -5.08 14.11 12.21
CA GLU A 41 -5.97 15.02 12.95
C GLU A 41 -7.22 15.34 12.12
N ALA A 42 -7.05 15.47 10.80
CA ALA A 42 -8.15 15.65 9.86
C ALA A 42 -9.09 14.42 9.86
N PRO A 43 -10.41 14.60 9.70
CA PRO A 43 -11.34 13.47 9.71
C PRO A 43 -11.14 12.47 8.55
N GLY A 44 -10.79 12.98 7.36
CA GLY A 44 -10.72 12.19 6.13
C GLY A 44 -12.01 11.44 5.81
N GLY A 45 -11.85 10.29 5.16
CA GLY A 45 -12.95 9.39 4.82
C GLY A 45 -12.61 8.47 3.65
N TYR A 46 -13.63 7.81 3.10
CA TYR A 46 -13.47 6.89 1.96
C TYR A 46 -12.91 7.61 0.72
N ALA A 47 -13.44 8.78 0.36
CA ALA A 47 -12.96 9.53 -0.81
C ALA A 47 -11.49 9.94 -0.68
N ALA A 48 -11.08 10.46 0.49
CA ALA A 48 -9.69 10.77 0.78
C ALA A 48 -8.80 9.53 0.74
N GLY A 49 -9.26 8.42 1.34
CA GLY A 49 -8.53 7.15 1.32
C GLY A 49 -8.29 6.62 -0.08
N LEU A 50 -9.31 6.63 -0.95
CA LEU A 50 -9.16 6.19 -2.36
C LEU A 50 -8.17 7.08 -3.12
N MET A 51 -8.22 8.40 -2.90
CA MET A 51 -7.27 9.33 -3.49
C MET A 51 -5.84 9.05 -3.01
N VAL A 52 -5.67 8.85 -1.71
CA VAL A 52 -4.39 8.48 -1.09
C VAL A 52 -3.84 7.17 -1.67
N THR A 53 -4.68 6.16 -1.89
CA THR A 53 -4.28 4.90 -2.55
C THR A 53 -3.73 5.17 -3.96
N ARG A 54 -4.46 5.93 -4.78
CA ARG A 54 -4.04 6.26 -6.17
C ARG A 54 -2.74 7.07 -6.18
N ILE A 55 -2.60 8.03 -5.26
CA ILE A 55 -1.37 8.82 -5.07
C ILE A 55 -0.20 7.92 -4.63
N ALA A 56 -0.43 6.99 -3.70
CA ALA A 56 0.59 6.04 -3.26
C ALA A 56 1.07 5.15 -4.41
N MET A 57 0.18 4.77 -5.32
CA MET A 57 0.49 4.06 -6.57
C MET A 57 1.12 4.95 -7.65
N GLY A 58 1.41 6.22 -7.36
CA GLY A 58 2.03 7.13 -8.31
C GLY A 58 1.11 7.59 -9.44
N GLY A 59 -0.20 7.48 -9.28
CA GLY A 59 -1.19 7.73 -10.33
C GLY A 59 -1.15 6.72 -11.49
N ALA A 60 -0.38 5.64 -11.36
CA ALA A 60 -0.28 4.55 -12.35
C ALA A 60 -1.19 3.36 -12.00
N GLY A 61 -2.28 3.62 -11.28
CA GLY A 61 -3.29 2.64 -10.90
C GLY A 61 -4.56 3.30 -10.40
N GLU A 62 -5.62 2.51 -10.32
CA GLU A 62 -6.95 2.94 -9.92
C GLU A 62 -7.38 2.28 -8.61
N ALA A 63 -8.24 2.99 -7.87
CA ALA A 63 -8.84 2.49 -6.63
C ALA A 63 -10.31 2.89 -6.57
N HIS A 64 -11.20 1.91 -6.36
CA HIS A 64 -12.64 2.12 -6.33
C HIS A 64 -13.27 1.49 -5.10
N LEU A 65 -14.32 2.12 -4.58
CA LEU A 65 -15.15 1.55 -3.52
C LEU A 65 -16.15 0.55 -4.11
N SER A 66 -16.25 -0.61 -3.49
CA SER A 66 -17.24 -1.65 -3.78
C SER A 66 -17.71 -2.29 -2.47
N TYR A 67 -18.45 -3.38 -2.57
CA TYR A 67 -18.86 -4.22 -1.44
C TYR A 67 -18.60 -5.69 -1.79
N ALA A 68 -18.15 -6.46 -0.81
CA ALA A 68 -18.01 -7.91 -0.92
C ALA A 68 -18.59 -8.63 0.30
N ASP A 69 -18.93 -9.90 0.12
CA ASP A 69 -19.47 -10.77 1.16
C ASP A 69 -18.37 -11.68 1.72
N TYR A 70 -18.06 -11.51 2.99
CA TYR A 70 -17.08 -12.30 3.75
C TYR A 70 -17.81 -13.31 4.64
N GLY A 71 -18.52 -14.24 4.02
CA GLY A 71 -19.23 -15.34 4.70
C GLY A 71 -20.46 -14.88 5.49
N GLY A 72 -21.33 -14.08 4.88
CA GLY A 72 -22.50 -13.42 5.45
C GLY A 72 -22.20 -12.04 6.06
N LEU A 73 -20.93 -11.67 6.19
CA LEU A 73 -20.52 -10.34 6.64
C LEU A 73 -20.20 -9.47 5.42
N LYS A 74 -21.11 -8.56 5.07
CA LYS A 74 -20.93 -7.65 3.95
C LYS A 74 -20.14 -6.42 4.41
N LEU A 75 -18.96 -6.21 3.83
CA LEU A 75 -18.09 -5.08 4.15
C LEU A 75 -17.87 -4.20 2.91
N PRO A 76 -17.65 -2.88 3.11
CA PRO A 76 -17.06 -2.06 2.06
C PRO A 76 -15.68 -2.62 1.69
N THR A 77 -15.32 -2.54 0.42
CA THR A 77 -14.13 -3.16 -0.15
C THR A 77 -13.46 -2.18 -1.10
N VAL A 78 -12.13 -2.10 -1.09
CA VAL A 78 -11.38 -1.39 -2.13
C VAL A 78 -11.06 -2.38 -3.23
N VAL A 79 -11.37 -2.02 -4.48
CA VAL A 79 -10.90 -2.70 -5.69
C VAL A 79 -9.77 -1.87 -6.28
N VAL A 80 -8.64 -2.50 -6.55
CA VAL A 80 -7.42 -1.86 -7.07
C VAL A 80 -6.98 -2.54 -8.36
N SER A 81 -6.55 -1.75 -9.34
CA SER A 81 -5.97 -2.26 -10.58
C SER A 81 -4.82 -1.40 -11.08
N THR A 82 -3.89 -2.01 -11.81
CA THR A 82 -2.79 -1.32 -12.49
C THR A 82 -2.29 -2.12 -13.69
N ASP A 83 -1.98 -1.38 -14.76
CA ASP A 83 -1.32 -1.88 -15.96
C ASP A 83 0.20 -1.63 -15.93
N HIS A 84 0.72 -1.20 -14.78
CA HIS A 84 2.15 -1.00 -14.53
C HIS A 84 2.58 -1.57 -13.16
N PRO A 85 2.36 -2.86 -12.85
CA PRO A 85 2.50 -3.41 -11.50
C PRO A 85 3.85 -3.13 -10.85
N ALA A 86 4.97 -3.38 -11.54
CA ALA A 86 6.31 -3.14 -10.98
C ALA A 86 6.55 -1.66 -10.64
N ILE A 87 6.08 -0.72 -11.47
CA ILE A 87 6.28 0.71 -11.26
C ILE A 87 5.32 1.24 -10.18
N ALA A 88 4.02 0.94 -10.31
CA ALA A 88 2.99 1.45 -9.42
C ALA A 88 3.14 0.89 -8.00
N LEU A 89 3.39 -0.42 -7.87
CA LEU A 89 3.37 -1.11 -6.58
C LEU A 89 4.74 -1.07 -5.90
N PHE A 90 5.83 -1.33 -6.62
CA PHE A 90 7.18 -1.34 -6.05
C PHE A 90 7.90 0.01 -6.16
N GLY A 91 7.78 0.66 -7.32
CA GLY A 91 8.37 1.96 -7.59
C GLY A 91 7.74 3.09 -6.78
N ALA A 92 6.45 2.98 -6.46
CA ALA A 92 5.68 3.96 -5.69
C ALA A 92 5.12 3.38 -4.37
N GLN A 93 4.12 2.49 -4.43
CA GLN A 93 3.24 2.19 -3.29
C GLN A 93 3.95 1.54 -2.10
N LEU A 94 4.90 0.64 -2.32
CA LEU A 94 5.67 -0.06 -1.30
C LEU A 94 6.21 0.92 -0.25
N ALA A 95 6.01 0.59 1.04
CA ALA A 95 6.55 1.36 2.17
C ALA A 95 8.06 1.10 2.34
N GLY A 96 8.85 1.51 1.34
CA GLY A 96 10.27 1.15 1.23
C GLY A 96 11.24 2.18 1.81
N TRP A 97 10.77 3.30 2.35
CA TRP A 97 11.63 4.37 2.88
C TRP A 97 11.28 4.74 4.31
N ARG A 98 12.09 4.26 5.26
CA ARG A 98 12.07 4.77 6.64
C ARG A 98 12.70 6.17 6.69
N ILE A 99 11.90 7.20 6.96
CA ILE A 99 12.39 8.56 7.22
C ILE A 99 12.99 8.62 8.63
N LYS A 100 14.16 9.24 8.76
CA LYS A 100 14.79 9.55 10.04
C LYS A 100 15.51 10.89 9.93
N ALA A 101 14.91 11.94 10.51
CA ALA A 101 15.43 13.29 10.51
C ALA A 101 15.22 13.90 11.90
N GLY A 102 16.32 14.19 12.60
CA GLY A 102 16.28 14.52 14.02
C GLY A 102 15.58 13.43 14.85
N ASP A 103 14.56 13.84 15.60
CA ASP A 103 13.71 12.96 16.40
C ASP A 103 12.52 12.39 15.60
N TYR A 104 12.25 12.88 14.38
CA TYR A 104 11.12 12.47 13.55
C TYR A 104 11.39 11.16 12.79
N THR A 105 10.43 10.26 12.83
CA THR A 105 10.44 9.01 12.05
C THR A 105 9.06 8.70 11.48
N ALA A 106 9.01 8.26 10.23
CA ALA A 106 7.80 7.77 9.58
C ALA A 106 8.17 6.74 8.50
N ASP A 107 7.24 5.86 8.18
CA ASP A 107 7.34 5.00 6.99
C ASP A 107 6.77 5.76 5.80
N ALA A 108 7.59 5.93 4.77
CA ALA A 108 7.23 6.64 3.57
C ALA A 108 6.97 5.67 2.41
N SER A 109 5.83 5.88 1.76
CA SER A 109 5.39 5.29 0.51
C SER A 109 5.26 6.39 -0.56
N GLY A 110 4.97 6.00 -1.79
CA GLY A 110 4.64 6.93 -2.86
C GLY A 110 5.80 7.28 -3.80
N PRO A 111 5.50 8.07 -4.84
CA PRO A 111 6.36 8.23 -6.00
C PRO A 111 7.67 8.98 -5.72
N GLY A 112 7.75 9.81 -4.68
CA GLY A 112 8.98 10.52 -4.30
C GLY A 112 10.14 9.57 -3.98
N ARG A 113 9.84 8.31 -3.60
CA ARG A 113 10.84 7.26 -3.43
C ARG A 113 11.63 6.97 -4.71
N ALA A 114 11.03 7.15 -5.89
CA ALA A 114 11.66 6.90 -7.17
C ALA A 114 12.63 8.00 -7.63
N LEU A 115 12.54 9.19 -7.03
CA LEU A 115 13.56 10.23 -7.15
C LEU A 115 14.72 9.94 -6.17
N ALA A 116 14.38 9.64 -4.92
CA ALA A 116 15.37 9.38 -3.86
C ALA A 116 16.05 8.00 -3.94
N LEU A 117 15.55 7.12 -4.80
CA LEU A 117 15.95 5.73 -4.97
C LEU A 117 15.95 4.95 -3.65
N LYS A 118 14.82 4.97 -2.91
CA LYS A 118 14.67 4.33 -1.60
C LYS A 118 13.74 3.11 -1.61
N PRO A 119 14.26 1.88 -1.41
CA PRO A 119 15.68 1.49 -1.38
C PRO A 119 16.23 1.28 -2.80
N LYS A 120 17.53 1.55 -3.02
CA LYS A 120 18.16 1.51 -4.35
C LYS A 120 17.98 0.17 -5.08
N LYS A 121 18.00 -0.94 -4.32
CA LYS A 121 17.82 -2.30 -4.84
C LYS A 121 16.48 -2.52 -5.55
N VAL A 122 15.41 -1.84 -5.11
CA VAL A 122 14.09 -1.94 -5.75
C VAL A 122 14.17 -1.35 -7.15
N TYR A 123 14.68 -0.13 -7.27
CA TYR A 123 14.80 0.58 -8.55
C TYR A 123 15.76 -0.08 -9.55
N GLN A 124 16.80 -0.75 -9.05
CA GLN A 124 17.65 -1.60 -9.88
C GLN A 124 16.91 -2.85 -10.37
N LYS A 125 16.11 -3.49 -9.51
CA LYS A 125 15.32 -4.69 -9.84
C LYS A 125 14.25 -4.41 -10.91
N ILE A 126 13.48 -3.33 -10.73
CA ILE A 126 12.40 -2.95 -11.65
C ILE A 126 12.87 -2.07 -12.81
N GLU A 127 14.18 -1.77 -12.90
CA GLU A 127 14.80 -0.95 -13.94
C GLU A 127 14.10 0.40 -14.17
N TYR A 128 13.72 1.05 -13.07
CA TYR A 128 12.96 2.30 -13.08
C TYR A 128 13.62 3.36 -12.20
N LYS A 129 13.59 4.61 -12.65
CA LYS A 129 13.95 5.82 -11.91
C LYS A 129 13.10 6.95 -12.47
N ASP A 130 12.44 7.71 -11.59
CA ASP A 130 11.65 8.85 -12.05
C ASP A 130 12.54 10.07 -12.34
N GLU A 131 12.05 10.96 -13.19
CA GLU A 131 12.63 12.27 -13.47
C GLU A 131 11.51 13.32 -13.40
N ALA A 132 11.48 14.04 -12.29
CA ALA A 132 10.50 15.07 -12.00
C ALA A 132 11.10 16.18 -11.14
N ASP A 133 10.50 17.35 -11.25
CA ASP A 133 10.72 18.57 -10.48
C ASP A 133 9.82 18.68 -9.24
N VAL A 134 8.88 17.74 -9.09
CA VAL A 134 7.94 17.63 -7.97
C VAL A 134 8.12 16.29 -7.27
N ALA A 135 7.99 16.26 -5.94
CA ALA A 135 8.02 15.05 -5.14
C ALA A 135 6.74 14.89 -4.32
N VAL A 136 6.11 13.71 -4.39
CA VAL A 136 4.93 13.37 -3.60
C VAL A 136 5.21 12.12 -2.76
N LEU A 137 4.96 12.19 -1.45
CA LEU A 137 5.10 11.05 -0.53
C LEU A 137 3.89 10.91 0.37
N LEU A 138 3.56 9.66 0.69
CA LEU A 138 2.62 9.30 1.74
C LEU A 138 3.42 8.88 2.97
N LEU A 139 3.16 9.52 4.10
CA LEU A 139 3.76 9.23 5.40
C LEU A 139 2.70 8.56 6.29
N GLU A 140 2.94 7.30 6.64
CA GLU A 140 2.21 6.66 7.74
C GLU A 140 2.86 7.07 9.06
N THR A 141 2.16 7.85 9.86
CA THR A 141 2.75 8.56 11.01
C THR A 141 1.72 8.88 12.10
N ASP A 142 2.21 9.07 13.31
CA ASP A 142 1.45 9.48 14.50
C ASP A 142 1.65 10.96 14.86
N ARG A 143 2.45 11.70 14.08
CA ARG A 143 2.72 13.12 14.29
C ARG A 143 3.08 13.83 12.98
N ARG A 144 2.87 15.14 12.95
CA ARG A 144 3.20 15.97 11.79
C ARG A 144 4.73 15.99 11.53
N PRO A 145 5.18 16.02 10.27
CA PRO A 145 6.59 16.15 9.93
C PRO A 145 7.14 17.52 10.35
N THR A 146 8.39 17.54 10.79
CA THR A 146 9.11 18.79 11.11
C THR A 146 9.63 19.48 9.84
N ASP A 147 9.97 20.77 9.95
CA ASP A 147 10.62 21.51 8.84
C ASP A 147 11.94 20.84 8.42
N GLU A 148 12.70 20.32 9.38
CA GLU A 148 13.93 19.55 9.14
C GLU A 148 13.65 18.28 8.34
N ALA A 149 12.62 17.51 8.70
CA ALA A 149 12.24 16.30 7.99
C ALA A 149 11.83 16.60 6.55
N ALA A 150 11.05 17.65 6.30
CA ALA A 150 10.66 18.06 4.96
C ALA A 150 11.86 18.50 4.10
N ARG A 151 12.80 19.29 4.66
CA ARG A 151 14.03 19.66 3.95
C ARG A 151 14.88 18.45 3.61
N PHE A 152 15.04 17.52 4.55
CA PHE A 152 15.75 16.27 4.34
C PHE A 152 15.14 15.46 3.20
N ILE A 153 13.81 15.31 3.20
CA ILE A 153 13.08 14.61 2.14
C ILE A 153 13.30 15.29 0.78
N ALA A 154 13.10 16.62 0.70
CA ALA A 154 13.27 17.39 -0.53
C ALA A 154 14.69 17.25 -1.09
N GLU A 155 15.72 17.34 -0.23
CA GLU A 155 17.12 17.12 -0.60
C GLU A 155 17.36 15.72 -1.16
N LYS A 156 16.81 14.68 -0.53
CA LYS A 156 16.96 13.30 -1.02
C LYS A 156 16.21 13.05 -2.32
N CYS A 157 15.08 13.71 -2.54
CA CYS A 157 14.36 13.67 -3.81
C CYS A 157 14.99 14.58 -4.88
N GLY A 158 15.87 15.51 -4.51
CA GLY A 158 16.50 16.43 -5.46
C GLY A 158 15.53 17.50 -6.00
N VAL A 159 14.53 17.89 -5.21
CA VAL A 159 13.52 18.91 -5.58
C VAL A 159 13.60 20.13 -4.66
N ASP A 160 13.05 21.27 -5.08
CA ASP A 160 12.85 22.42 -4.19
C ASP A 160 11.81 22.02 -3.11
N PRO A 161 12.00 22.40 -1.83
CA PRO A 161 11.03 22.11 -0.79
C PRO A 161 9.61 22.62 -1.09
N ARG A 162 9.44 23.67 -1.90
CA ARG A 162 8.13 24.19 -2.32
C ARG A 162 7.38 23.23 -3.27
N ASP A 163 8.12 22.35 -3.94
CA ASP A 163 7.62 21.31 -4.84
C ASP A 163 7.56 19.93 -4.14
N LEU A 164 7.62 19.91 -2.80
CA LEU A 164 7.41 18.72 -1.97
C LEU A 164 6.01 18.71 -1.36
N TYR A 165 5.30 17.60 -1.57
CA TYR A 165 3.97 17.33 -1.05
C TYR A 165 3.99 16.08 -0.17
N LEU A 166 3.58 16.24 1.09
CA LEU A 166 3.57 15.20 2.10
C LEU A 166 2.14 14.91 2.54
N LEU A 167 1.60 13.76 2.15
CA LEU A 167 0.32 13.27 2.64
C LEU A 167 0.55 12.53 3.96
N LEU A 168 -0.28 12.81 4.97
CA LEU A 168 -0.25 12.12 6.25
C LEU A 168 -1.45 11.21 6.35
N THR A 169 -1.22 9.97 6.79
CA THR A 169 -2.27 9.01 7.09
C THR A 169 -1.98 8.29 8.40
N SER A 170 -3.04 7.87 9.09
CA SER A 170 -2.95 7.06 10.31
C SER A 170 -3.76 5.78 10.16
N THR A 171 -3.21 4.66 10.63
CA THR A 171 -3.88 3.34 10.71
C THR A 171 -5.20 3.40 11.51
N THR A 172 -5.36 4.39 12.40
CA THR A 172 -6.56 4.58 13.23
C THR A 172 -7.63 5.47 12.57
N SER A 173 -7.54 5.69 11.26
CA SER A 173 -8.47 6.52 10.48
C SER A 173 -9.10 5.74 9.33
N ILE A 174 -10.26 6.21 8.83
CA ILE A 174 -10.91 5.58 7.67
C ILE A 174 -10.01 5.67 6.42
N ALA A 175 -9.37 6.82 6.18
CA ALA A 175 -8.45 6.98 5.05
C ALA A 175 -7.26 6.00 5.15
N GLY A 176 -6.74 5.80 6.36
CA GLY A 176 -5.71 4.79 6.65
C GLY A 176 -6.14 3.37 6.36
N MET A 177 -7.32 2.96 6.84
CA MET A 177 -7.84 1.62 6.56
C MET A 177 -8.07 1.40 5.07
N VAL A 178 -8.57 2.42 4.35
CA VAL A 178 -8.75 2.37 2.89
C VAL A 178 -7.41 2.20 2.18
N GLN A 179 -6.39 3.00 2.52
CA GLN A 179 -5.10 2.91 1.83
C GLN A 179 -4.39 1.59 2.09
N ILE A 180 -4.48 1.06 3.32
CA ILE A 180 -3.86 -0.24 3.67
C ILE A 180 -4.58 -1.36 2.92
N SER A 181 -5.91 -1.42 2.92
CA SER A 181 -6.65 -2.39 2.09
C SER A 181 -6.34 -2.22 0.60
N GLY A 182 -6.11 -0.98 0.15
CA GLY A 182 -5.67 -0.66 -1.21
C GLY A 182 -4.26 -1.16 -1.57
N ARG A 183 -3.50 -1.72 -0.62
CA ARG A 183 -2.21 -2.38 -0.87
C ARG A 183 -2.34 -3.83 -1.28
N VAL A 184 -3.55 -4.40 -1.35
CA VAL A 184 -3.73 -5.84 -1.62
C VAL A 184 -2.96 -6.37 -2.84
N VAL A 185 -2.90 -5.60 -3.93
CA VAL A 185 -2.13 -5.97 -5.13
C VAL A 185 -0.62 -5.82 -4.89
N GLU A 186 -0.20 -4.79 -4.15
CA GLU A 186 1.21 -4.63 -3.72
C GLU A 186 1.65 -5.78 -2.82
N THR A 187 0.84 -6.19 -1.84
CA THR A 187 1.09 -7.34 -0.97
C THR A 187 1.21 -8.64 -1.76
N GLY A 188 0.32 -8.88 -2.74
CA GLY A 188 0.42 -10.03 -3.64
C GLY A 188 1.71 -10.00 -4.47
N LEU A 189 2.05 -8.86 -5.07
CA LEU A 189 3.27 -8.73 -5.86
C LEU A 189 4.54 -8.84 -4.99
N PHE A 190 4.51 -8.30 -3.77
CA PHE A 190 5.59 -8.43 -2.80
C PHE A 190 5.85 -9.88 -2.43
N ARG A 191 4.78 -10.64 -2.22
CA ARG A 191 4.89 -12.07 -1.95
C ARG A 191 5.48 -12.84 -3.13
N LEU A 192 5.10 -12.52 -4.36
CA LEU A 192 5.68 -13.11 -5.56
C LEU A 192 7.17 -12.75 -5.71
N ASP A 193 7.58 -11.53 -5.35
CA ASP A 193 9.00 -11.12 -5.31
C ASP A 193 9.82 -11.97 -4.33
N VAL A 194 9.27 -12.20 -3.13
CA VAL A 194 9.90 -13.05 -2.10
C VAL A 194 10.06 -14.49 -2.59
N LEU A 195 9.13 -14.97 -3.42
CA LEU A 195 9.18 -16.28 -4.05
C LEU A 195 10.05 -16.33 -5.33
N GLY A 196 10.61 -15.19 -5.73
CA GLY A 196 11.60 -15.11 -6.82
C GLY A 196 11.03 -14.80 -8.20
N LEU A 197 9.77 -14.38 -8.32
CA LEU A 197 9.23 -13.92 -9.60
C LEU A 197 9.94 -12.64 -10.07
N ASP A 198 10.35 -12.60 -11.34
CA ASP A 198 10.79 -11.35 -11.95
C ASP A 198 9.60 -10.42 -12.15
N LEU A 199 9.55 -9.35 -11.36
CA LEU A 199 8.44 -8.38 -11.35
C LEU A 199 8.22 -7.70 -12.70
N LYS A 200 9.24 -7.66 -13.57
CA LYS A 200 9.12 -7.09 -14.91
C LYS A 200 8.28 -7.95 -15.85
N LYS A 201 8.04 -9.23 -15.50
CA LYS A 201 7.17 -10.14 -16.26
C LYS A 201 5.69 -9.98 -15.93
N VAL A 202 5.35 -9.16 -14.92
CA VAL A 202 3.97 -8.96 -14.48
C VAL A 202 3.39 -7.75 -15.21
N GLU A 203 2.54 -8.00 -16.20
CA GLU A 203 1.99 -6.96 -17.09
C GLU A 203 0.78 -6.25 -16.46
N TYR A 204 -0.09 -7.01 -15.79
CA TYR A 204 -1.33 -6.48 -15.23
C TYR A 204 -1.58 -7.04 -13.84
N GLY A 205 -2.15 -6.22 -12.96
CA GLY A 205 -2.53 -6.62 -11.60
C GLY A 205 -3.89 -6.04 -11.22
N VAL A 206 -4.74 -6.86 -10.61
CA VAL A 206 -6.03 -6.45 -10.05
C VAL A 206 -6.28 -7.20 -8.75
N GLY A 207 -6.97 -6.57 -7.81
CA GLY A 207 -7.33 -7.22 -6.57
C GLY A 207 -8.31 -6.42 -5.74
N TYR A 208 -8.77 -7.02 -4.65
CA TYR A 208 -9.64 -6.35 -3.71
C TYR A 208 -9.43 -6.85 -2.28
N ALA A 209 -9.70 -5.98 -1.31
CA ALA A 209 -9.66 -6.32 0.12
C ALA A 209 -10.72 -5.52 0.89
N PRO A 210 -11.28 -6.08 1.98
CA PRO A 210 -12.26 -5.37 2.80
C PRO A 210 -11.62 -4.16 3.46
N ILE A 211 -12.40 -3.10 3.63
CA ILE A 211 -12.05 -2.00 4.53
C ILE A 211 -12.58 -2.39 5.91
N MET A 212 -11.66 -2.81 6.78
CA MET A 212 -12.05 -3.27 8.11
C MET A 212 -12.49 -2.08 8.98
N PRO A 213 -13.46 -2.27 9.89
CA PRO A 213 -13.91 -1.20 10.78
C PRO A 213 -12.75 -0.63 11.60
N VAL A 214 -12.65 0.69 11.60
CA VAL A 214 -11.62 1.43 12.34
C VAL A 214 -11.69 1.14 13.84
N HIS A 215 -10.53 1.10 14.49
CA HIS A 215 -10.40 0.97 15.94
C HIS A 215 -9.49 2.10 16.47
N GLY A 216 -9.78 2.63 17.66
CA GLY A 216 -9.01 3.74 18.25
C GLY A 216 -7.66 3.30 18.86
N ASP A 217 -7.56 2.07 19.35
CA ASP A 217 -6.27 1.43 19.71
C ASP A 217 -5.49 1.07 18.45
N TRP A 218 -4.26 1.59 18.35
CA TRP A 218 -3.38 1.41 17.20
C TRP A 218 -3.02 -0.05 16.91
N GLY A 219 -2.73 -0.85 17.95
CA GLY A 219 -2.36 -2.26 17.77
C GLY A 219 -3.49 -3.08 17.18
N LYS A 220 -4.72 -2.85 17.64
CA LYS A 220 -5.92 -3.48 17.08
C LYS A 220 -6.24 -2.97 15.67
N ALA A 221 -6.12 -1.67 15.42
CA ALA A 221 -6.33 -1.09 14.09
C ALA A 221 -5.38 -1.70 13.07
N MET A 222 -4.09 -1.80 13.42
CA MET A 222 -3.07 -2.43 12.59
C MET A 222 -3.35 -3.92 12.34
N GLY A 223 -3.73 -4.67 13.38
CA GLY A 223 -4.11 -6.08 13.21
C GLY A 223 -5.31 -6.26 12.28
N ARG A 224 -6.34 -5.41 12.40
CA ARG A 224 -7.49 -5.42 11.48
C ARG A 224 -7.09 -5.06 10.06
N ALA A 225 -6.21 -4.08 9.88
CA ALA A 225 -5.75 -3.65 8.57
C ALA A 225 -4.96 -4.76 7.87
N GLU A 226 -4.09 -5.47 8.59
CA GLU A 226 -3.41 -6.65 8.06
C GLU A 226 -4.40 -7.78 7.74
N ASP A 227 -5.33 -8.08 8.66
CA ASP A 227 -6.30 -9.16 8.46
C ASP A 227 -7.16 -8.97 7.21
N ALA A 228 -7.40 -7.72 6.81
CA ALA A 228 -8.05 -7.41 5.54
C ALA A 228 -7.31 -8.02 4.35
N LEU A 229 -5.98 -7.93 4.33
CA LEU A 229 -5.13 -8.44 3.27
C LEU A 229 -4.97 -9.95 3.41
N THR A 230 -4.54 -10.38 4.59
CA THR A 230 -4.13 -11.75 4.91
C THR A 230 -5.29 -12.74 4.84
N TYR A 231 -6.48 -12.34 5.26
CA TYR A 231 -7.65 -13.23 5.32
C TYR A 231 -8.78 -12.82 4.37
N GLY A 232 -8.77 -11.59 3.85
CA GLY A 232 -9.82 -11.08 2.96
C GLY A 232 -9.35 -10.66 1.57
N GLY A 233 -8.03 -10.61 1.33
CA GLY A 233 -7.44 -10.09 0.11
C GLY A 233 -7.46 -11.10 -1.02
N VAL A 234 -7.90 -10.67 -2.21
CA VAL A 234 -7.88 -11.47 -3.43
C VAL A 234 -7.11 -10.72 -4.50
N THR A 235 -6.18 -11.40 -5.16
CA THR A 235 -5.35 -10.82 -6.22
C THR A 235 -5.36 -11.69 -7.46
N HIS A 236 -5.28 -11.05 -8.62
CA HIS A 236 -5.03 -11.69 -9.91
C HIS A 236 -3.95 -10.91 -10.66
N PHE A 237 -3.00 -11.64 -11.21
CA PHE A 237 -1.95 -11.11 -12.06
C PHE A 237 -1.95 -11.79 -13.42
N ILE A 238 -1.62 -11.03 -14.45
CA ILE A 238 -1.30 -11.57 -15.78
C ILE A 238 0.21 -11.48 -15.96
N VAL A 239 0.84 -12.61 -16.23
CA VAL A 239 2.30 -12.77 -16.13
C VAL A 239 2.84 -13.47 -17.38
N ASP A 240 3.89 -12.93 -17.97
CA ASP A 240 4.66 -13.55 -19.05
C ASP A 240 5.72 -14.53 -18.50
N GLU A 241 5.26 -15.70 -18.03
CA GLU A 241 6.12 -16.73 -17.44
C GLU A 241 5.67 -18.15 -17.84
N GLU A 242 6.58 -19.11 -17.70
CA GLU A 242 6.29 -20.54 -17.88
C GLU A 242 5.19 -21.03 -16.92
N GLU A 243 4.31 -21.88 -17.42
CA GLU A 243 3.14 -22.40 -16.70
C GLU A 243 3.52 -23.15 -15.41
N GLU A 244 4.58 -23.97 -15.44
CA GLU A 244 5.04 -24.72 -14.28
C GLU A 244 5.48 -23.79 -13.14
N ILE A 245 6.14 -22.68 -13.47
CA ILE A 245 6.57 -21.66 -12.50
C ILE A 245 5.33 -20.97 -11.94
N LEU A 246 4.37 -20.58 -12.78
CA LEU A 246 3.14 -19.93 -12.33
C LEU A 246 2.32 -20.84 -11.41
N LYS A 247 2.23 -22.13 -11.72
CA LYS A 247 1.55 -23.10 -10.86
C LYS A 247 2.23 -23.21 -9.49
N GLU A 248 3.55 -23.35 -9.45
CA GLU A 248 4.31 -23.42 -8.21
C GLU A 248 4.17 -22.13 -7.37
N LEU A 249 4.25 -20.96 -8.02
CA LEU A 249 4.07 -19.68 -7.36
C LEU A 249 2.66 -19.52 -6.79
N ALA A 250 1.63 -19.88 -7.56
CA ALA A 250 0.25 -19.82 -7.11
C ALA A 250 0.04 -20.67 -5.85
N GLU A 251 0.56 -21.90 -5.79
CA GLU A 251 0.44 -22.77 -4.62
C GLU A 251 1.16 -22.23 -3.37
N LYS A 252 2.27 -21.50 -3.54
CA LYS A 252 3.11 -20.99 -2.44
C LYS A 252 2.80 -19.57 -1.99
N ALA A 253 2.13 -18.78 -2.83
CA ALA A 253 1.93 -17.37 -2.57
C ALA A 253 0.93 -17.07 -1.45
N PRO A 254 -0.25 -17.72 -1.34
CA PRO A 254 -1.26 -17.36 -0.35
C PRO A 254 -0.75 -17.35 1.09
N SER A 255 -1.35 -16.47 1.91
CA SER A 255 -1.05 -16.36 3.35
C SER A 255 -1.24 -17.65 4.12
N SER A 256 -2.13 -18.54 3.65
CA SER A 256 -2.38 -19.86 4.24
C SER A 256 -1.16 -20.79 4.25
N THR A 257 -0.09 -20.42 3.55
CA THR A 257 1.19 -21.15 3.55
C THR A 257 2.10 -20.78 4.73
N SER A 258 1.80 -19.70 5.45
CA SER A 258 2.50 -19.29 6.66
C SER A 258 2.24 -20.23 7.83
N LYS A 259 3.26 -20.47 8.65
CA LYS A 259 3.13 -21.26 9.89
C LYS A 259 2.29 -20.56 10.96
N GLU A 260 2.11 -19.24 10.85
CA GLU A 260 1.39 -18.41 11.81
C GLU A 260 -0.08 -18.18 11.40
N TYR A 261 -0.47 -18.62 10.21
CA TYR A 261 -1.83 -18.50 9.70
C TYR A 261 -2.85 -19.16 10.64
N GLY A 262 -4.02 -18.53 10.80
CA GLY A 262 -5.14 -19.09 11.57
C GLY A 262 -5.59 -18.25 12.77
N LYS A 263 -4.96 -17.10 13.01
CA LYS A 263 -5.29 -16.19 14.13
C LYS A 263 -5.34 -14.73 13.65
N PRO A 264 -6.16 -13.86 14.27
CA PRO A 264 -6.13 -12.43 14.00
C PRO A 264 -4.72 -11.88 14.15
N SER A 265 -4.29 -11.02 13.23
CA SER A 265 -2.92 -10.49 13.17
C SER A 265 -2.54 -9.73 14.43
N TYR A 266 -3.49 -9.07 15.09
CA TYR A 266 -3.25 -8.47 16.41
C TYR A 266 -2.75 -9.48 17.46
N GLU A 267 -3.30 -10.71 17.48
CA GLU A 267 -2.85 -11.76 18.40
C GLU A 267 -1.42 -12.22 18.07
N ILE A 268 -1.12 -12.36 16.78
CA ILE A 268 0.21 -12.74 16.28
C ILE A 268 1.23 -11.67 16.66
N TYR A 269 0.94 -10.41 16.36
CA TYR A 269 1.84 -9.27 16.60
C TYR A 269 2.07 -9.05 18.10
N LYS A 270 1.01 -9.15 18.90
CA LYS A 270 1.12 -9.04 20.36
C LYS A 270 2.01 -10.13 20.96
N ALA A 271 2.00 -11.35 20.42
CA ALA A 271 2.82 -12.45 20.92
C ALA A 271 4.33 -12.21 20.76
N VAL A 272 4.72 -11.40 19.78
CA VAL A 272 6.12 -11.00 19.52
C VAL A 272 6.41 -9.55 19.91
N ASN A 273 5.54 -8.91 20.71
CA ASN A 273 5.65 -7.50 21.11
C ASN A 273 5.82 -6.54 19.92
N PHE A 274 5.13 -6.83 18.81
CA PHE A 274 5.19 -6.06 17.57
C PHE A 274 6.58 -6.02 16.90
N ASP A 275 7.44 -6.99 17.20
CA ASP A 275 8.67 -7.21 16.45
C ASP A 275 8.40 -8.04 15.19
N PHE A 276 8.12 -7.36 14.08
CA PHE A 276 7.82 -7.98 12.79
C PHE A 276 8.97 -8.84 12.24
N THR A 277 10.19 -8.72 12.76
CA THR A 277 11.32 -9.57 12.31
C THR A 277 11.20 -11.02 12.75
N GLN A 278 10.32 -11.31 13.72
CA GLN A 278 10.07 -12.64 14.25
C GLN A 278 8.89 -13.36 13.55
N ILE A 279 8.20 -12.66 12.64
CA ILE A 279 7.00 -13.15 11.95
C ILE A 279 7.42 -13.82 10.65
N ASP A 280 6.75 -14.92 10.29
CA ASP A 280 6.97 -15.60 9.02
C ASP A 280 6.62 -14.65 7.86
N PRO A 281 7.57 -14.32 6.96
CA PRO A 281 7.29 -13.43 5.84
C PRO A 281 6.16 -13.92 4.93
N ALA A 282 5.85 -15.22 4.93
CA ALA A 282 4.72 -15.78 4.20
C ALA A 282 3.35 -15.29 4.72
N LEU A 283 3.28 -14.72 5.93
CA LEU A 283 2.04 -14.17 6.47
C LEU A 283 1.60 -12.90 5.73
N PHE A 284 2.56 -12.08 5.30
CA PHE A 284 2.33 -10.84 4.55
C PHE A 284 2.02 -11.14 3.08
N ALA A 285 0.87 -11.76 2.87
CA ALA A 285 0.39 -12.25 1.58
C ALA A 285 -1.14 -12.14 1.52
N PRO A 286 -1.76 -12.02 0.34
CA PRO A 286 -3.20 -12.04 0.23
C PRO A 286 -3.76 -13.45 0.53
N ALA A 287 -5.05 -13.49 0.88
CA ALA A 287 -5.77 -14.74 1.13
C ALA A 287 -5.89 -15.61 -0.14
N VAL A 288 -6.05 -14.99 -1.31
CA VAL A 288 -6.15 -15.66 -2.62
C VAL A 288 -5.21 -15.03 -3.63
N VAL A 289 -4.49 -15.87 -4.38
CA VAL A 289 -3.62 -15.47 -5.49
C VAL A 289 -4.02 -16.23 -6.75
N GLY A 290 -4.32 -15.48 -7.81
CA GLY A 290 -4.52 -15.98 -9.16
C GLY A 290 -3.42 -15.50 -10.10
N LEU A 291 -2.83 -16.41 -10.87
CA LEU A 291 -1.81 -16.11 -11.87
C LEU A 291 -2.28 -16.64 -13.22
N THR A 292 -2.40 -15.73 -14.20
CA THR A 292 -2.77 -16.08 -15.59
C THR A 292 -1.53 -15.95 -16.47
N SER A 293 -1.20 -17.01 -17.21
CA SER A 293 -0.13 -16.96 -18.19
C SER A 293 -0.55 -16.07 -19.37
N LEU A 294 0.24 -15.05 -19.66
CA LEU A 294 0.05 -14.23 -20.87
C LEU A 294 0.27 -15.06 -22.15
N ARG A 295 1.11 -16.10 -22.08
CA ARG A 295 1.51 -16.92 -23.23
C ARG A 295 0.40 -17.84 -23.71
N THR A 296 -0.37 -18.40 -22.77
CA THR A 296 -1.33 -19.48 -23.07
C THR A 296 -2.75 -19.18 -22.60
N GLY A 297 -2.93 -18.22 -21.69
CA GLY A 297 -4.22 -17.92 -21.06
C GLY A 297 -4.61 -18.90 -19.94
N ALA A 298 -3.76 -19.87 -19.59
CA ALA A 298 -4.01 -20.75 -18.45
C ALA A 298 -3.95 -19.96 -17.13
N THR A 299 -4.87 -20.26 -16.20
CA THR A 299 -4.97 -19.57 -14.91
C THR A 299 -4.82 -20.56 -13.76
N TYR A 300 -3.95 -20.23 -12.80
CA TYR A 300 -3.72 -20.99 -11.57
C TYR A 300 -4.14 -20.14 -10.38
N ILE A 301 -5.02 -20.67 -9.54
CA ILE A 301 -5.55 -19.97 -8.36
C ILE A 301 -5.35 -20.86 -7.15
N ALA A 302 -4.86 -20.27 -6.05
CA ALA A 302 -4.79 -20.94 -4.77
C ALA A 302 -5.09 -19.99 -3.61
N GLY A 303 -5.30 -20.58 -2.43
CA GLY A 303 -5.74 -19.87 -1.23
C GLY A 303 -7.25 -19.74 -1.17
N GLU A 304 -7.73 -19.19 -0.06
CA GLU A 304 -9.14 -18.95 0.19
C GLU A 304 -9.33 -17.77 1.13
N VAL A 305 -10.41 -17.01 0.92
CA VAL A 305 -10.85 -16.00 1.89
C VAL A 305 -11.29 -16.70 3.17
N ASN A 306 -10.84 -16.22 4.32
CA ASN A 306 -11.18 -16.79 5.63
C ASN A 306 -12.17 -15.89 6.38
N PRO A 307 -13.49 -16.09 6.19
CA PRO A 307 -14.51 -15.25 6.80
C PRO A 307 -14.60 -15.41 8.32
N GLU A 308 -14.17 -16.55 8.87
CA GLU A 308 -14.16 -16.78 10.31
C GLU A 308 -13.18 -15.85 11.02
N ILE A 309 -11.96 -15.73 10.49
CA ILE A 309 -10.95 -14.85 11.06
C ILE A 309 -11.30 -13.38 10.84
N ILE A 310 -11.84 -13.00 9.68
CA ILE A 310 -12.34 -11.64 9.44
C ILE A 310 -13.38 -11.25 10.51
N LYS A 311 -14.34 -12.13 10.81
CA LYS A 311 -15.35 -11.89 11.86
C LYS A 311 -14.73 -11.79 13.26
N ARG A 312 -13.75 -12.65 13.58
CA ARG A 312 -13.02 -12.59 14.86
C ARG A 312 -12.22 -11.29 15.00
N SER A 313 -11.54 -10.86 13.94
CA SER A 313 -10.74 -9.63 13.89
C SER A 313 -11.57 -8.37 14.16
N ILE A 314 -12.80 -8.32 13.65
CA ILE A 314 -13.71 -7.19 13.90
C ILE A 314 -14.19 -7.15 15.35
N ALA A 315 -14.25 -8.31 16.01
CA ALA A 315 -14.61 -8.42 17.42
C ALA A 315 -13.44 -8.07 18.37
N THR A 316 -12.18 -8.09 17.89
CA THR A 316 -11.01 -7.67 18.69
C THR A 316 -10.85 -6.18 18.72
#